data_AF-R6DZ46-F1
#
_entry.id   AF-R6DZ46-F1
#
_cell.length_a   1.000
_cell.length_b   1.000
_cell.length_c   1.000
_cell.angle_alpha   90.00
_cell.angle_beta   90.00
_cell.angle_gamma   90.00
#
_symmetry.space_group_name_H-M   'P 1'
#
loop_
_entity.id
_entity.type
_entity.pdbx_description
1 polymer ?
#
loop_
_entity_poly.entity_id
_entity_poly.type
_entity_poly.pdbx_seq_one_letter_code
_entity_poly.pdbx_strand_id
1 'polypeptide(L)'
;MKKTIIISLLALFCGAFATAQTSKEPFKGTFLNKEYQVYLTINFQDQNVKVPRQEILGELPGFFGDQKDSRKWLITGAEVKENTAYLEIVNDYGSEDLEAELTLEKDGTYTLEQKKGSTIKIARNRKWVKIPKKLTFTPWK
;
A
#
# COMPACT_ATOMS: atom_id res chain seq x y z
N MET A 1 -26.88 69.73 2.54
CA MET A 1 -27.57 68.59 3.20
C MET A 1 -26.74 67.34 2.95
N LYS A 2 -25.72 67.06 3.77
CA LYS A 2 -25.72 66.04 4.86
C LYS A 2 -26.43 64.73 4.48
N LYS A 3 -25.62 63.69 4.26
CA LYS A 3 -25.67 62.29 4.77
C LYS A 3 -24.51 61.51 4.08
N THR A 4 -23.28 61.43 4.61
CA THR A 4 -22.70 60.40 5.54
C THR A 4 -23.30 59.00 5.40
N ILE A 5 -22.62 57.84 5.43
CA ILE A 5 -21.22 57.37 5.55
C ILE A 5 -21.27 55.84 5.28
N ILE A 6 -20.30 55.30 4.54
CA ILE A 6 -19.51 54.04 4.68
C ILE A 6 -20.19 52.72 5.14
N ILE A 7 -19.89 51.59 4.46
CA ILE A 7 -19.17 50.41 5.00
C ILE A 7 -18.73 49.47 3.86
N SER A 8 -17.41 49.29 3.81
CA SER A 8 -16.62 48.31 3.07
C SER A 8 -16.55 46.96 3.81
N LEU A 9 -16.67 45.84 3.09
CA LEU A 9 -16.20 44.50 3.49
C LEU A 9 -16.00 43.69 2.19
N LEU A 10 -14.80 43.59 1.62
CA LEU A 10 -13.73 42.63 1.92
C LEU A 10 -14.19 41.16 1.94
N ALA A 11 -13.95 40.43 0.85
CA ALA A 11 -13.05 39.27 0.82
C ALA A 11 -13.09 38.57 -0.55
N LEU A 12 -11.94 38.53 -1.22
CA LEU A 12 -11.65 37.61 -2.31
C LEU A 12 -11.97 36.18 -1.87
N PHE A 13 -12.83 35.49 -2.61
CA PHE A 13 -12.88 34.02 -2.61
C PHE A 13 -12.32 33.51 -3.94
N CYS A 14 -11.03 33.78 -4.18
CA CYS A 14 -10.25 32.91 -5.04
C CYS A 14 -10.06 31.61 -4.26
N GLY A 15 -10.93 30.64 -4.51
CA GLY A 15 -10.73 29.25 -4.10
C GLY A 15 -9.52 28.70 -4.85
N ALA A 16 -8.32 29.06 -4.41
CA ALA A 16 -7.15 28.26 -4.66
C ALA A 16 -7.43 26.93 -3.97
N PHE A 17 -7.84 25.93 -4.75
CA PHE A 17 -7.60 24.54 -4.38
C PHE A 17 -6.08 24.40 -4.32
N ALA A 18 -5.50 24.77 -3.19
CA ALA A 18 -4.24 24.23 -2.77
C ALA A 18 -4.48 22.73 -2.69
N THR A 19 -4.15 22.01 -3.77
CA THR A 19 -3.86 20.59 -3.64
C THR A 19 -2.76 20.55 -2.62
N ALA A 20 -3.09 20.18 -1.38
CA ALA A 20 -2.12 19.88 -0.36
C ALA A 20 -1.28 18.75 -0.95
N GLN A 21 -0.15 19.12 -1.56
CA GLN A 21 0.91 18.21 -1.92
C GLN A 21 1.55 17.86 -0.59
N THR A 22 0.82 17.07 0.21
CA THR A 22 1.48 16.18 1.14
C THR A 22 2.44 15.42 0.23
N SER A 23 3.73 15.49 0.51
CA SER A 23 4.63 14.43 0.10
C SER A 23 4.12 13.15 0.76
N LYS A 24 3.01 12.60 0.24
CA LYS A 24 2.47 11.32 0.65
C LYS A 24 3.46 10.36 0.03
N GLU A 25 4.36 9.84 0.85
CA GLU A 25 5.09 8.62 0.53
C GLU A 25 4.02 7.59 0.13
N PRO A 26 3.77 7.38 -1.17
CA PRO A 26 2.55 6.71 -1.61
C PRO A 26 2.60 5.23 -1.22
N PHE A 27 3.80 4.71 -1.02
CA PHE A 27 4.06 3.32 -0.66
C PHE A 27 4.34 3.16 0.83
N LYS A 28 3.50 3.79 1.66
CA LYS A 28 3.54 3.68 3.12
C LYS A 28 2.14 3.52 3.71
N GLY A 29 1.98 2.52 4.58
CA GLY A 29 0.74 2.26 5.29
C GLY A 29 0.24 0.83 5.13
N THR A 30 -1.04 0.63 5.45
CA THR A 30 -1.72 -0.66 5.30
C THR A 30 -2.82 -0.57 4.24
N PHE A 31 -2.91 -1.58 3.38
CA PHE A 31 -3.82 -1.62 2.24
C PHE A 31 -4.56 -2.96 2.24
N LEU A 32 -5.86 -2.96 1.95
CA LEU A 32 -6.73 -4.12 2.08
C LEU A 32 -7.31 -4.54 0.73
N ASN A 33 -7.29 -5.84 0.45
CA ASN A 33 -8.17 -6.47 -0.52
C ASN A 33 -9.28 -7.21 0.24
N LYS A 34 -10.51 -6.69 0.15
CA LYS A 34 -11.66 -7.21 0.89
C LYS A 34 -12.16 -8.56 0.38
N GLU A 35 -12.05 -8.81 -0.93
CA GLU A 35 -12.53 -10.02 -1.57
C GLU A 35 -11.80 -11.27 -1.06
N TYR A 36 -10.46 -11.21 -1.00
CA TYR A 36 -9.62 -12.31 -0.53
C TYR A 36 -9.28 -12.22 0.95
N GLN A 37 -9.63 -11.10 1.61
CA GLN A 37 -9.36 -10.83 3.02
C GLN A 37 -7.85 -10.89 3.33
N VAL A 38 -7.08 -10.22 2.47
CA VAL A 38 -5.62 -10.11 2.53
C VAL A 38 -5.23 -8.65 2.54
N TYR A 39 -4.03 -8.35 3.04
CA TYR A 39 -3.58 -6.98 3.20
C TYR A 39 -2.08 -6.85 2.94
N LEU A 40 -1.66 -5.64 2.62
CA LEU A 40 -0.25 -5.23 2.57
C LEU A 40 0.02 -4.28 3.73
N THR A 41 1.14 -4.43 4.42
CA THR A 41 1.68 -3.39 5.31
C THR A 41 3.09 -3.07 4.86
N ILE A 42 3.32 -1.81 4.43
CA ILE A 42 4.52 -1.40 3.71
C ILE A 42 5.06 -0.05 4.17
N ASN A 43 6.36 0.14 4.01
CA ASN A 43 7.06 1.42 4.05
C ASN A 43 8.30 1.33 3.15
N PHE A 44 8.15 1.60 1.85
CA PHE A 44 9.23 1.38 0.87
C PHE A 44 10.33 2.44 0.91
N GLN A 45 10.06 3.61 1.49
CA GLN A 45 11.04 4.67 1.69
C GLN A 45 12.02 4.31 2.81
N ASP A 46 11.51 4.03 4.02
CA ASP A 46 12.38 3.76 5.18
C ASP A 46 12.75 2.27 5.33
N GLN A 47 11.97 1.37 4.71
CA GLN A 47 12.14 -0.09 4.77
C GLN A 47 12.24 -0.66 6.20
N ASN A 48 11.47 -0.07 7.12
CA ASN A 48 11.54 -0.33 8.56
C ASN A 48 10.32 -1.07 9.13
N VAL A 49 9.60 -1.83 8.30
CA VAL A 49 8.42 -2.58 8.75
C VAL A 49 8.87 -3.78 9.56
N LYS A 50 8.42 -3.86 10.81
CA LYS A 50 8.58 -5.05 11.67
C LYS A 50 7.41 -5.99 11.44
N VAL A 51 7.73 -7.23 11.07
CA VAL A 51 6.73 -8.25 10.79
C VAL A 51 6.24 -8.87 12.11
N PRO A 52 4.94 -8.77 12.45
CA PRO A 52 4.46 -9.29 13.73
C PRO A 52 4.72 -10.79 13.89
N ARG A 53 5.31 -11.17 15.03
CA ARG A 53 5.70 -12.54 15.41
C ARG A 53 6.86 -13.12 14.60
N GLN A 54 7.57 -12.29 13.84
CA GLN A 54 8.75 -12.65 13.05
C GLN A 54 9.85 -11.58 13.18
N GLU A 55 9.98 -10.98 14.37
CA GLU A 55 10.89 -9.88 14.66
C GLU A 55 12.37 -10.25 14.46
N ILE A 56 12.70 -11.55 14.52
CA ILE A 56 14.05 -12.08 14.26
C ILE A 56 14.53 -11.81 12.83
N LEU A 57 13.62 -11.58 11.89
CA LEU A 57 13.95 -11.23 10.50
C LEU A 57 14.44 -9.79 10.36
N GLY A 58 14.32 -8.98 11.42
CA GLY A 58 14.68 -7.57 11.40
C GLY A 58 13.62 -6.70 10.73
N GLU A 59 14.08 -5.61 10.15
CA GLU A 59 13.28 -4.61 9.46
C GLU A 59 13.23 -4.91 7.95
N LEU A 60 12.03 -4.84 7.37
CA LEU A 60 11.77 -5.15 5.96
C LEU A 60 10.98 -4.02 5.28
N PRO A 61 11.00 -3.94 3.94
CA PRO A 61 10.09 -3.08 3.17
C PRO A 61 8.61 -3.26 3.51
N GLY A 62 8.20 -4.48 3.85
CA GLY A 62 6.82 -4.78 4.20
C GLY A 62 6.47 -6.26 4.09
N PHE A 63 5.17 -6.56 4.09
CA PHE A 63 4.66 -7.92 3.91
C PHE A 63 3.23 -7.93 3.36
N PHE A 64 2.89 -9.02 2.69
CA PHE A 64 1.52 -9.43 2.35
C PHE A 64 1.04 -10.41 3.42
N GLY A 65 -0.07 -10.07 4.07
CA GLY A 65 -0.68 -10.83 5.15
C GLY A 65 -2.10 -11.28 4.82
N ASP A 66 -2.60 -12.16 5.67
CA ASP A 66 -3.92 -12.76 5.58
C ASP A 66 -4.70 -12.46 6.86
N GLN A 67 -5.95 -12.03 6.76
CA GLN A 67 -6.77 -11.74 7.94
C GLN A 67 -7.23 -13.01 8.68
N LYS A 68 -7.17 -14.18 8.02
CA LYS A 68 -7.64 -15.46 8.53
C LYS A 68 -6.52 -16.43 8.90
N ASP A 69 -5.28 -16.10 8.57
CA ASP A 69 -4.12 -16.96 8.77
C ASP A 69 -2.89 -16.14 9.13
N SER A 70 -2.02 -16.66 10.01
CA SER A 70 -0.87 -15.90 10.50
C SER A 70 0.34 -15.89 9.56
N ARG A 71 0.35 -16.77 8.56
CA ARG A 71 1.42 -16.87 7.57
C ARG A 71 1.47 -15.63 6.69
N LYS A 72 2.67 -15.30 6.23
CA LYS A 72 2.93 -14.06 5.49
C LYS A 72 3.82 -14.34 4.30
N TRP A 73 3.65 -13.51 3.29
CA TRP A 73 4.64 -13.34 2.23
C TRP A 73 5.41 -12.06 2.53
N LEU A 74 6.70 -12.18 2.73
CA LEU A 74 7.61 -11.12 3.16
C LEU A 74 8.12 -10.37 1.94
N ILE A 75 8.08 -9.04 1.95
CA ILE A 75 8.69 -8.22 0.91
C ILE A 75 10.11 -7.95 1.36
N THR A 76 11.08 -8.56 0.70
CA THR A 76 12.52 -8.48 1.05
C THR A 76 13.26 -7.39 0.30
N GLY A 77 12.72 -6.96 -0.84
CA GLY A 77 13.25 -5.86 -1.65
C GLY A 77 12.12 -5.00 -2.20
N ALA A 78 12.34 -3.69 -2.23
CA ALA A 78 11.42 -2.73 -2.85
C ALA A 78 12.19 -1.58 -3.49
N GLU A 79 11.96 -1.34 -4.78
CA GLU A 79 12.48 -0.19 -5.52
C GLU A 79 11.31 0.62 -6.10
N VAL A 80 11.18 1.89 -5.72
CA VAL A 80 10.11 2.76 -6.22
C VAL A 80 10.59 3.55 -7.42
N LYS A 81 9.86 3.47 -8.54
CA LYS A 81 10.03 4.33 -9.71
C LYS A 81 8.68 4.95 -10.05
N GLU A 82 8.60 6.28 -9.90
CA GLU A 82 7.37 7.04 -10.13
C GLU A 82 6.18 6.51 -9.30
N ASN A 83 5.15 5.99 -9.95
CA ASN A 83 3.94 5.44 -9.34
C ASN A 83 3.96 3.90 -9.24
N THR A 84 5.10 3.24 -9.47
CA THR A 84 5.22 1.79 -9.40
C THR A 84 6.39 1.38 -8.51
N ALA A 85 6.17 0.39 -7.65
CA ALA A 85 7.20 -0.25 -6.86
C ALA A 85 7.49 -1.66 -7.40
N TYR A 86 8.76 -1.99 -7.59
CA TYR A 86 9.24 -3.31 -7.98
C TYR A 86 9.66 -4.07 -6.73
N LEU A 87 9.13 -5.27 -6.55
CA LEU A 87 9.17 -6.01 -5.31
C LEU A 87 9.83 -7.37 -5.49
N GLU A 88 10.64 -7.75 -4.50
CA GLU A 88 11.06 -9.12 -4.25
C GLU A 88 10.29 -9.65 -3.05
N ILE A 89 9.64 -10.80 -3.21
CA ILE A 89 8.74 -11.35 -2.19
C ILE A 89 9.07 -12.83 -1.97
N VAL A 90 9.13 -13.25 -0.72
CA VAL A 90 9.33 -14.65 -0.33
C VAL A 90 8.24 -15.13 0.64
N ASN A 91 7.90 -16.41 0.64
CA ASN A 91 7.05 -16.96 1.70
C ASN A 91 7.82 -17.01 3.04
N ASP A 92 7.09 -17.21 4.14
CA ASP A 92 7.67 -17.29 5.49
C ASP A 92 8.56 -18.52 5.75
N TYR A 93 8.59 -19.48 4.81
CA TYR A 93 9.50 -20.61 4.83
C TYR A 93 10.77 -20.39 3.99
N GLY A 94 10.85 -19.29 3.23
CA GLY A 94 11.94 -19.02 2.28
C GLY A 94 12.04 -20.01 1.12
N SER A 95 11.02 -20.83 0.89
CA SER A 95 11.02 -21.90 -0.14
C SER A 95 10.36 -21.49 -1.45
N GLU A 96 9.63 -20.39 -1.44
CA GLU A 96 8.97 -19.82 -2.61
C GLU A 96 9.29 -18.32 -2.67
N ASP A 97 9.71 -17.85 -3.84
CA ASP A 97 10.00 -16.45 -4.14
C ASP A 97 9.28 -15.99 -5.41
N LEU A 98 9.03 -14.68 -5.52
CA LEU A 98 8.53 -14.03 -6.73
C LEU A 98 8.98 -12.58 -6.85
N GLU A 99 9.06 -12.12 -8.10
CA GLU A 99 9.12 -10.72 -8.49
C GLU A 99 7.69 -10.20 -8.72
N ALA A 100 7.36 -9.02 -8.19
CA ALA A 100 6.05 -8.39 -8.35
C ALA A 100 6.14 -6.87 -8.57
N GLU A 101 5.07 -6.28 -9.07
CA GLU A 101 4.91 -4.82 -9.21
C GLU A 101 3.71 -4.36 -8.37
N LEU A 102 3.86 -3.27 -7.63
CA LEU A 102 2.76 -2.58 -6.95
C LEU A 102 2.60 -1.18 -7.54
N THR A 103 1.52 -0.95 -8.29
CA THR A 103 1.26 0.31 -8.98
C THR A 103 0.18 1.11 -8.25
N LEU A 104 0.46 2.38 -7.95
CA LEU A 104 -0.53 3.35 -7.51
C LEU A 104 -1.32 3.84 -8.72
N GLU A 105 -2.62 3.58 -8.70
CA GLU A 105 -3.57 3.99 -9.72
C GLU A 105 -4.08 5.42 -9.50
N LYS A 106 -4.61 6.03 -10.57
CA LYS A 106 -5.11 7.42 -10.53
C LYS A 106 -6.27 7.62 -9.54
N ASP A 107 -7.03 6.57 -9.25
CA ASP A 107 -8.15 6.59 -8.31
C ASP A 107 -7.73 6.37 -6.85
N GLY A 108 -6.43 6.22 -6.59
CA GLY A 108 -5.86 5.99 -5.26
C GLY A 108 -5.88 4.54 -4.80
N THR A 109 -6.26 3.60 -5.66
CA THR A 109 -6.10 2.16 -5.43
C THR A 109 -4.68 1.69 -5.79
N TYR A 110 -4.33 0.48 -5.35
CA TYR A 110 -3.03 -0.12 -5.60
C TYR A 110 -3.21 -1.47 -6.27
N THR A 111 -2.60 -1.68 -7.43
CA THR A 111 -2.63 -2.95 -8.13
C THR A 111 -1.33 -3.71 -7.89
N LEU A 112 -1.40 -4.87 -7.24
CA LEU A 112 -0.30 -5.82 -7.14
C LEU A 112 -0.36 -6.79 -8.32
N GLU A 113 0.67 -6.83 -9.16
CA GLU A 113 0.82 -7.81 -10.24
C GLU A 113 2.01 -8.74 -9.97
N GLN A 114 1.74 -10.03 -9.86
CA GLN A 114 2.77 -11.07 -9.77
C GLN A 114 3.42 -11.27 -11.16
N LYS A 115 4.73 -11.10 -11.28
CA LYS A 115 5.43 -11.15 -12.58
C LYS A 115 6.04 -12.52 -12.84
N LYS A 116 7.08 -12.87 -12.08
CA LYS A 116 7.93 -14.04 -12.30
C LYS A 116 8.16 -14.77 -10.98
N GLY A 117 8.25 -16.10 -11.04
CA GLY A 117 8.45 -16.95 -9.87
C GLY A 117 7.17 -17.63 -9.40
N SER A 118 7.06 -17.84 -8.10
CA SER A 118 5.97 -18.55 -7.45
C SER A 118 4.67 -17.75 -7.45
N THR A 119 3.53 -18.46 -7.39
CA THR A 119 2.24 -17.82 -7.17
C THR A 119 1.97 -17.69 -5.68
N ILE A 120 1.61 -16.49 -5.22
CA ILE A 120 1.16 -16.26 -3.84
C ILE A 120 -0.02 -17.19 -3.54
N LYS A 121 0.11 -17.93 -2.44
CA LYS A 121 -0.94 -18.80 -1.90
C LYS A 121 -1.28 -18.38 -0.49
N ILE A 122 -2.57 -18.47 -0.20
CA ILE A 122 -3.14 -18.28 1.15
C ILE A 122 -3.78 -19.58 1.61
N ALA A 123 -3.97 -19.73 2.91
CA ALA A 123 -4.61 -20.91 3.46
C ALA A 123 -6.09 -20.66 3.74
N ARG A 124 -6.95 -21.48 3.15
CA ARG A 124 -8.40 -21.44 3.38
C ARG A 124 -8.88 -22.86 3.63
N ASN A 125 -9.61 -23.09 4.72
CA ASN A 125 -10.22 -24.39 5.02
C ASN A 125 -9.24 -25.56 4.87
N ARG A 126 -8.02 -25.42 5.43
CA ARG A 126 -6.94 -26.42 5.38
C ARG A 126 -6.39 -26.72 3.97
N LYS A 127 -6.61 -25.83 2.99
CA LYS A 127 -6.09 -25.94 1.63
C LYS A 127 -5.34 -24.69 1.22
N TRP A 128 -4.37 -24.86 0.33
CA TRP A 128 -3.69 -23.75 -0.34
C TRP A 128 -4.55 -23.23 -1.49
N VAL A 129 -4.90 -21.95 -1.44
CA VAL A 129 -5.65 -21.25 -2.48
C VAL A 129 -4.73 -20.23 -3.13
N LYS A 130 -4.59 -20.31 -4.46
CA LYS A 130 -3.80 -19.36 -5.24
C LYS A 130 -4.52 -18.02 -5.32
N ILE A 131 -3.77 -16.94 -5.12
CA ILE A 131 -4.23 -15.57 -5.37
C ILE A 131 -4.15 -15.29 -6.88
N PRO A 132 -5.10 -14.54 -7.46
CA PRO A 132 -5.02 -14.11 -8.87
C PRO A 132 -3.73 -13.36 -9.17
N LYS A 133 -3.29 -13.41 -10.43
CA LYS A 133 -2.06 -12.75 -10.88
C LYS A 133 -2.05 -11.24 -10.59
N LYS A 134 -3.22 -10.58 -10.70
CA LYS A 134 -3.43 -9.18 -10.36
C LYS A 134 -4.41 -9.06 -9.21
N LEU A 135 -4.11 -8.22 -8.23
CA LEU A 135 -4.95 -7.99 -7.07
C LEU A 135 -4.99 -6.50 -6.72
N THR A 136 -6.20 -5.93 -6.61
CA THR A 136 -6.37 -4.52 -6.26
C THR A 136 -6.58 -4.34 -4.76
N PHE A 137 -5.91 -3.36 -4.18
CA PHE A 137 -5.98 -2.99 -2.78
C PHE A 137 -6.47 -1.55 -2.63
N THR A 138 -7.15 -1.28 -1.53
CA THR A 138 -7.55 0.07 -1.12
C THR A 138 -6.86 0.43 0.20
N PRO A 139 -6.45 1.69 0.42
CA PRO A 139 -5.96 2.12 1.72
C PRO A 139 -6.89 1.69 2.87
N TRP A 140 -6.31 1.13 3.92
CA TRP A 140 -7.03 0.77 5.14
C TRP A 140 -7.41 2.08 5.85
N LYS A 141 -8.69 2.45 5.81
CA LYS A 141 -9.24 3.62 6.50
C LYS A 141 -9.54 3.31 7.95
#